data_AF-A0AAN8F0F0-F1
#
_entry.id   AF-A0AAN8F0F0-F1
#
_cell.length_a   1.000
_cell.length_b   1.000
_cell.length_c   1.000
_cell.angle_alpha   90.00
_cell.angle_beta   90.00
_cell.angle_gamma   90.00
#
_symmetry.space_group_name_H-M   'P 1'
#
loop_
_entity.id
_entity.type
_entity.pdbx_description
1 polymer ?
#
loop_
_entity_poly.entity_id
_entity_poly.type
_entity_poly.pdbx_seq_one_letter_code
_entity_poly.pdbx_strand_id
1 'polypeptide(L)'
;MSNISLGTGSCSTLAALLRHELNGSTIFFLHILEWPDDHFTTEILHLAVKKQAFYISGEEPIVPVDDNILAQLTSPNFSIGSPNLITRDGLQLFIEALARGNQKVKRGVISTNFRLREIPLPKPSSIRTFIQREGYEIRIASVEK
;
A
#
# COMPACT_ATOMS: atom_id res chain seq x y z
N MET A 1 2.96 -12.21 15.62
CA MET A 1 2.07 -11.40 14.77
C MET A 1 1.39 -10.39 15.68
N SER A 2 1.61 -9.10 15.47
CA SER A 2 0.96 -8.06 16.26
C SER A 2 -0.28 -7.62 15.50
N ASN A 3 -1.46 -8.05 15.97
CA ASN A 3 -2.74 -7.53 15.50
C ASN A 3 -3.07 -6.34 16.39
N ILE A 4 -3.02 -5.14 15.84
CA ILE A 4 -3.31 -3.93 16.62
C ILE A 4 -4.74 -3.50 16.30
N SER A 5 -5.63 -3.63 17.29
CA SER A 5 -6.93 -2.94 17.31
C SER A 5 -6.77 -1.76 18.26
N LEU A 6 -6.85 -0.54 17.73
CA LEU A 6 -6.53 0.68 18.48
C LEU A 6 -7.82 1.38 18.93
N GLY A 7 -8.04 1.42 20.25
CA GLY A 7 -9.05 2.24 20.90
C GLY A 7 -8.59 3.68 21.21
N THR A 8 -9.51 4.51 21.68
CA THR A 8 -9.38 5.97 21.85
C THR A 8 -8.31 6.39 22.87
N GLY A 9 -7.06 6.52 22.43
CA GLY A 9 -5.95 7.16 23.17
C GLY A 9 -5.62 8.56 22.61
N SER A 10 -4.88 9.39 23.36
CA SER A 10 -4.47 10.70 22.85
C SER A 10 -3.48 10.57 21.68
N CYS A 11 -3.55 11.52 20.75
CA CYS A 11 -2.97 11.46 19.41
C CYS A 11 -1.44 11.30 19.40
N SER A 12 -0.73 11.95 20.33
CA SER A 12 0.74 11.87 20.44
C SER A 12 1.20 10.52 20.99
N THR A 13 0.42 9.92 21.89
CA THR A 13 0.67 8.60 22.45
C THR A 13 0.45 7.50 21.41
N LEU A 14 -0.59 7.62 20.58
CA LEU A 14 -0.85 6.68 19.48
C LEU A 14 0.24 6.71 18.41
N ALA A 15 0.69 7.89 17.97
CA ALA A 15 1.78 8.00 16.99
C ALA A 15 3.11 7.46 17.55
N ALA A 16 3.41 7.70 18.83
CA ALA A 16 4.59 7.15 19.48
C ALA A 16 4.54 5.62 19.62
N LEU A 17 3.39 5.07 20.02
CA LEU A 17 3.14 3.62 20.06
C LEU A 17 3.28 2.99 18.67
N LEU A 18 2.68 3.60 17.64
CA LEU A 18 2.79 3.11 16.27
C LEU A 18 4.25 3.14 15.79
N ARG A 19 5.01 4.21 16.03
CA ARG A 19 6.43 4.27 15.68
C ARG A 19 7.24 3.20 16.41
N HIS A 20 7.01 2.99 17.69
CA HIS A 20 7.69 1.97 18.49
C HIS A 20 7.40 0.55 17.95
N GLU A 21 6.14 0.22 17.74
CA GLU A 21 5.72 -1.09 17.22
C GLU A 21 6.18 -1.31 15.78
N LEU A 22 6.14 -0.27 14.94
CA LEU A 22 6.66 -0.33 13.58
C LEU A 22 8.15 -0.63 13.59
N ASN A 23 8.95 -0.03 14.47
CA ASN A 23 10.39 -0.26 14.53
C ASN A 23 10.76 -1.72 14.86
N GLY A 24 9.92 -2.42 15.63
CA GLY A 24 10.14 -3.83 15.97
C GLY A 24 9.49 -4.85 15.01
N SER A 25 8.49 -4.43 14.22
CA SER A 25 7.66 -5.36 13.45
C SER A 25 8.10 -5.55 12.00
N THR A 26 8.06 -6.79 11.52
CA THR A 26 8.26 -7.14 10.10
C THR A 26 6.99 -6.99 9.27
N ILE A 27 5.83 -7.20 9.88
CA ILE A 27 4.51 -7.19 9.26
C ILE A 27 3.65 -6.11 9.92
N PHE A 28 2.95 -5.33 9.12
CA PHE A 28 2.06 -4.27 9.58
C PHE A 28 0.67 -4.41 8.94
N PHE A 29 -0.34 -4.58 9.78
CA PHE A 29 -1.75 -4.57 9.38
C PHE A 29 -2.41 -3.34 9.98
N LEU A 30 -2.98 -2.50 9.13
CA LEU A 30 -3.77 -1.35 9.54
C LEU A 30 -5.17 -1.44 8.95
N HIS A 31 -6.16 -1.42 9.83
CA HIS A 31 -7.56 -1.40 9.46
C HIS A 31 -8.14 -0.07 9.96
N ILE A 32 -8.41 0.86 9.04
CA ILE A 32 -8.92 2.20 9.32
C ILE A 32 -10.45 2.11 9.30
N LEU A 33 -11.06 1.70 10.41
CA LEU A 33 -12.53 1.66 10.52
C LEU A 33 -13.12 2.96 11.05
N GLU A 34 -12.44 3.65 11.99
CA GLU A 34 -13.04 4.77 12.74
C GLU A 34 -11.95 5.70 13.29
N TRP A 35 -10.97 6.08 12.46
CA TRP A 35 -9.89 6.97 12.91
C TRP A 35 -10.22 8.42 12.56
N PRO A 36 -10.12 9.37 13.51
CA PRO A 36 -10.29 10.79 13.21
C PRO A 36 -9.24 11.23 12.18
N ASP A 37 -9.70 12.01 11.19
CA ASP A 37 -8.96 12.46 9.99
C ASP A 37 -7.55 13.02 10.27
N ASP A 38 -7.34 13.60 11.45
CA ASP A 38 -6.15 14.39 11.78
C ASP A 38 -4.96 13.57 12.34
N HIS A 39 -5.08 12.25 12.46
CA HIS A 39 -4.14 11.46 13.27
C HIS A 39 -3.25 10.49 12.49
N PHE A 40 -3.49 10.35 11.20
CA PHE A 40 -2.67 9.52 10.34
C PHE A 40 -1.74 10.39 9.51
N THR A 41 -0.56 10.65 10.05
CA THR A 41 0.43 11.49 9.37
C THR A 41 1.09 10.73 8.24
N THR A 42 1.45 11.44 7.17
CA THR A 42 2.27 10.95 6.06
C THR A 42 3.55 10.23 6.52
N GLU A 43 4.07 10.60 7.70
CA GLU A 43 5.24 9.96 8.31
C GLU A 43 5.00 8.49 8.68
N ILE A 44 3.83 8.14 9.25
CA ILE A 44 3.50 6.77 9.62
C ILE A 44 3.40 5.90 8.36
N LEU A 45 2.83 6.45 7.28
CA LEU A 45 2.80 5.78 5.98
C LEU A 45 4.18 5.53 5.41
N HIS A 46 5.06 6.54 5.41
CA HIS A 46 6.44 6.39 4.95
C HIS A 46 7.19 5.26 5.69
N LEU A 47 6.88 5.06 6.98
CA LEU A 47 7.47 3.97 7.76
C LEU A 47 6.82 2.61 7.44
N ALA A 48 5.50 2.59 7.26
CA ALA A 48 4.74 1.37 7.01
C ALA A 48 5.04 0.75 5.63
N VAL A 49 5.14 1.56 4.57
CA VAL A 49 5.40 1.07 3.20
C VAL A 49 6.80 0.45 3.02
N LYS A 50 7.67 0.62 4.01
CA LYS A 50 9.02 0.04 4.03
C LYS A 50 9.10 -1.33 4.73
N LYS A 51 8.00 -1.83 5.30
CA LYS A 51 7.96 -3.10 6.04
C LYS A 51 7.87 -4.32 5.11
N GLN A 52 8.08 -5.53 5.62
CA GLN A 52 8.04 -6.75 4.79
C GLN A 52 6.62 -7.10 4.31
N ALA A 53 5.60 -6.71 5.09
CA ALA A 53 4.22 -6.79 4.66
C ALA A 53 3.44 -5.57 5.16
N PHE A 54 2.61 -5.00 4.28
CA PHE A 54 1.80 -3.82 4.55
C PHE A 54 0.36 -4.01 4.07
N TYR A 55 -0.60 -3.97 4.98
CA TYR A 55 -2.02 -3.99 4.64
C TYR A 55 -2.69 -2.72 5.14
N ILE A 56 -3.43 -2.04 4.25
CA ILE A 56 -4.25 -0.88 4.60
C ILE A 56 -5.62 -1.00 3.91
N SER A 57 -6.70 -0.92 4.68
CA SER A 57 -8.06 -0.77 4.18
C SER A 57 -8.86 0.14 5.09
N GLY A 58 -9.81 0.88 4.52
CA GLY A 58 -10.77 1.70 5.25
C GLY A 58 -12.02 1.94 4.39
N GLU A 59 -13.17 2.08 5.04
CA GLU A 59 -14.43 2.43 4.37
C GLU A 59 -14.56 3.95 4.29
N GLU A 60 -14.42 4.63 5.42
CA GLU A 60 -14.18 6.07 5.57
C GLU A 60 -13.39 6.30 6.87
N PRO A 61 -12.48 7.30 6.93
CA PRO A 61 -12.08 8.21 5.86
C PRO A 61 -11.13 7.60 4.81
N ILE A 62 -10.89 8.35 3.72
CA ILE A 62 -10.01 7.97 2.59
C ILE A 62 -8.65 7.50 3.11
N VAL A 63 -8.20 6.35 2.62
CA VAL A 63 -6.85 5.83 2.83
C VAL A 63 -5.84 6.85 2.24
N PRO A 64 -4.99 7.51 3.05
CA PRO A 64 -4.16 8.62 2.57
C PRO A 64 -2.88 8.12 1.88
N VAL A 65 -3.00 7.03 1.12
CA VAL A 65 -1.95 6.56 0.22
C VAL A 65 -2.11 7.30 -1.10
N ASP A 66 -1.15 8.16 -1.40
CA ASP A 66 -1.04 8.91 -2.65
C ASP A 66 0.09 8.34 -3.54
N ASP A 67 0.35 9.02 -4.65
CA ASP A 67 1.40 8.65 -5.60
C ASP A 67 2.81 8.68 -4.97
N ASN A 68 3.07 9.59 -4.03
CA ASN A 68 4.37 9.72 -3.37
C ASN A 68 4.63 8.56 -2.41
N ILE A 69 3.60 8.13 -1.68
CA ILE A 69 3.64 6.95 -0.81
C ILE A 69 3.80 5.69 -1.66
N LEU A 70 3.06 5.58 -2.77
CA LEU A 70 3.16 4.45 -3.70
C LEU A 70 4.58 4.33 -4.30
N ALA A 71 5.19 5.45 -4.70
CA ALA A 71 6.56 5.47 -5.24
C ALA A 71 7.62 5.00 -4.23
N GLN A 72 7.35 5.11 -2.93
CA GLN A 72 8.26 4.70 -1.85
C GLN A 72 8.04 3.27 -1.35
N LEU A 73 7.08 2.54 -1.93
CA LEU A 73 6.69 1.20 -1.47
C LEU A 73 7.78 0.17 -1.70
N THR A 74 8.57 -0.17 -0.68
CA THR A 74 9.58 -1.24 -0.77
C THR A 74 9.07 -2.58 -0.25
N SER A 75 7.82 -2.62 0.23
CA SER A 75 7.23 -3.84 0.78
C SER A 75 7.05 -4.90 -0.31
N PRO A 76 7.59 -6.12 -0.15
CA PRO A 76 7.39 -7.19 -1.10
C PRO A 76 5.97 -7.76 -1.08
N ASN A 77 5.24 -7.58 0.02
CA ASN A 77 3.85 -8.03 0.15
C ASN A 77 2.96 -6.86 0.57
N PHE A 78 1.94 -6.51 -0.20
CA PHE A 78 1.06 -5.42 0.19
C PHE A 78 -0.39 -5.56 -0.28
N SER A 79 -1.28 -4.85 0.40
CA SER A 79 -2.67 -4.64 0.01
C SER A 79 -3.08 -3.22 0.35
N ILE A 80 -3.56 -2.48 -0.65
CA ILE A 80 -4.03 -1.10 -0.52
C ILE A 80 -5.50 -1.05 -0.94
N GLY A 81 -6.38 -0.75 0.01
CA GLY A 81 -7.82 -0.62 -0.21
C GLY A 81 -8.22 0.72 -0.83
N SER A 82 -9.48 0.78 -1.27
CA SER A 82 -10.18 1.98 -1.75
C SER A 82 -11.20 2.41 -0.67
N PRO A 83 -11.48 3.72 -0.50
CA PRO A 83 -10.97 4.83 -1.31
C PRO A 83 -9.53 5.23 -0.93
N ASN A 84 -8.68 5.55 -1.92
CA ASN A 84 -7.33 6.10 -1.72
C ASN A 84 -7.01 7.31 -2.61
N LEU A 85 -5.84 7.92 -2.45
CA LEU A 85 -5.42 9.12 -3.20
C LEU A 85 -4.51 8.81 -4.39
N ILE A 86 -4.34 7.53 -4.76
CA ILE A 86 -3.53 7.13 -5.90
C ILE A 86 -4.21 7.64 -7.18
N THR A 87 -3.43 8.28 -8.05
CA THR A 87 -3.89 8.73 -9.36
C THR A 87 -3.63 7.68 -10.43
N ARG A 88 -4.20 7.88 -11.62
CA ARG A 88 -3.92 7.03 -12.79
C ARG A 88 -2.44 7.09 -13.17
N ASP A 89 -1.86 8.29 -13.16
CA ASP A 89 -0.48 8.52 -13.57
C ASP A 89 0.48 7.92 -12.55
N GLY A 90 0.23 8.11 -11.25
CA GLY A 90 1.03 7.48 -10.20
C GLY A 90 1.01 5.96 -10.27
N LEU A 91 -0.18 5.37 -10.49
CA LEU A 91 -0.29 3.92 -10.68
C LEU A 91 0.46 3.44 -11.94
N GLN A 92 0.37 4.18 -13.05
CA GLN A 92 1.09 3.85 -14.27
C GLN A 92 2.61 3.88 -14.04
N LEU A 93 3.14 4.94 -13.40
CA LEU A 93 4.55 5.06 -13.08
C LEU A 93 5.05 3.92 -12.19
N PHE A 94 4.23 3.50 -11.21
CA PHE A 94 4.53 2.36 -10.35
C PHE A 94 4.60 1.05 -11.15
N ILE A 95 3.63 0.79 -12.03
CA ILE A 95 3.63 -0.38 -12.92
C ILE A 95 4.87 -0.40 -13.82
N GLU A 96 5.25 0.75 -14.38
CA GLU A 96 6.45 0.87 -15.19
C GLU A 96 7.73 0.63 -14.37
N ALA A 97 7.78 1.10 -13.12
CA ALA A 97 8.89 0.84 -12.21
C ALA A 97 9.03 -0.67 -11.90
N LEU A 98 7.91 -1.37 -11.70
CA LEU A 98 7.89 -2.83 -11.57
C LEU A 98 8.43 -3.52 -12.83
N ALA A 99 7.97 -3.09 -14.01
CA ALA A 99 8.40 -3.64 -15.29
C ALA A 99 9.88 -3.36 -15.63
N ARG A 100 10.51 -2.40 -14.95
CA ARG A 100 11.96 -2.15 -15.02
C ARG A 100 12.77 -2.94 -13.98
N GLY A 101 12.09 -3.61 -13.04
CA GLY A 101 12.75 -4.32 -11.93
C GLY A 101 13.23 -3.40 -10.81
N ASN A 102 12.81 -2.13 -10.81
CA ASN A 102 13.20 -1.15 -9.79
C ASN A 102 12.52 -1.42 -8.44
N GLN A 103 11.48 -2.24 -8.44
CA GLN A 103 10.64 -2.51 -7.28
C GLN A 103 10.41 -4.01 -7.12
N LYS A 104 10.78 -4.55 -5.96
CA LYS A 104 10.76 -5.99 -5.68
C LYS A 104 9.45 -6.38 -5.01
N VAL A 105 8.43 -6.67 -5.80
CA VAL A 105 7.11 -7.11 -5.31
C VAL A 105 6.95 -8.61 -5.51
N LYS A 106 6.60 -9.32 -4.42
CA LYS A 106 6.21 -10.73 -4.44
C LYS A 106 4.70 -10.88 -4.61
N ARG A 107 3.92 -10.12 -3.86
CA ARG A 107 2.44 -10.13 -3.91
C ARG A 107 1.88 -8.74 -3.58
N GLY A 108 1.07 -8.17 -4.45
CA GLY A 108 0.50 -6.85 -4.28
C GLY A 108 -0.96 -6.81 -4.72
N VAL A 109 -1.80 -6.08 -3.98
CA VAL A 109 -3.15 -5.70 -4.42
C VAL A 109 -3.32 -4.20 -4.21
N ILE A 110 -3.86 -3.50 -5.22
CA ILE A 110 -4.30 -2.11 -5.07
C ILE A 110 -5.71 -2.02 -5.64
N SER A 111 -6.66 -1.62 -4.80
CA SER A 111 -8.01 -1.27 -5.20
C SER A 111 -8.05 0.25 -5.39
N THR A 112 -8.49 0.73 -6.55
CA THR A 112 -8.44 2.15 -6.92
C THR A 112 -9.82 2.79 -6.98
N ASN A 113 -9.87 4.12 -6.95
CA ASN A 113 -11.13 4.87 -7.06
C ASN A 113 -11.59 5.02 -8.53
N PHE A 114 -10.87 4.45 -9.49
CA PHE A 114 -11.12 4.60 -10.93
C PHE A 114 -11.02 3.27 -11.66
N ARG A 115 -11.64 3.18 -12.85
CA ARG A 115 -11.58 1.95 -13.66
C ARG A 115 -10.22 1.80 -14.32
N LEU A 116 -9.67 0.58 -14.29
CA LEU A 116 -8.34 0.26 -14.81
C LEU A 116 -8.27 -0.04 -16.31
N ARG A 117 -9.38 0.07 -17.04
CA ARG A 117 -9.47 -0.30 -18.47
C ARG A 117 -8.46 0.45 -19.34
N GLU A 118 -8.14 1.68 -18.95
CA GLU A 118 -7.31 2.60 -19.75
C GLU A 118 -5.83 2.59 -19.38
N ILE A 119 -5.43 1.92 -18.29
CA ILE A 119 -4.01 1.86 -17.89
C ILE A 119 -3.27 0.82 -18.73
N PRO A 120 -2.25 1.20 -19.52
CA PRO A 120 -1.46 0.24 -20.28
C PRO A 120 -0.75 -0.72 -19.32
N LEU A 121 -0.84 -2.02 -19.60
CA LEU A 121 0.00 -2.99 -18.90
C LEU A 121 1.29 -3.19 -19.69
N PRO A 122 2.43 -3.28 -19.00
CA PRO A 122 3.68 -3.64 -19.63
C PRO A 122 3.50 -5.02 -20.27
N LYS A 123 4.09 -5.19 -21.47
CA LYS A 123 4.20 -6.52 -22.07
C LYS A 123 4.95 -7.42 -21.07
N PRO A 124 4.60 -8.72 -20.98
CA PRO A 124 5.36 -9.65 -20.16
C PRO A 124 6.83 -9.60 -20.62
N SER A 125 7.67 -8.92 -19.84
CA SER A 125 9.11 -8.94 -20.06
C SER A 125 9.66 -10.20 -19.40
N SER A 126 10.96 -10.45 -19.53
CA SER A 126 11.70 -11.49 -18.81
C SER A 126 11.57 -11.41 -17.27
N ILE A 127 10.88 -10.39 -16.76
CA ILE A 127 10.50 -10.22 -15.36
C ILE A 127 9.27 -11.08 -15.07
N ARG A 128 9.40 -11.95 -14.07
CA ARG A 128 8.38 -12.92 -13.63
C ARG A 128 7.21 -12.31 -12.87
N THR A 129 6.90 -11.04 -13.14
CA THR A 129 5.85 -10.29 -12.46
C THR A 129 4.59 -10.33 -13.32
N PHE A 130 3.58 -11.02 -12.81
CA PHE A 130 2.24 -11.07 -13.35
C PHE A 130 1.46 -9.89 -12.83
N ILE A 131 0.88 -9.11 -13.74
CA ILE A 131 0.01 -7.98 -13.42
C ILE A 131 -1.35 -8.25 -14.05
N GLN A 132 -2.38 -8.36 -13.20
CA GLN A 132 -3.76 -8.60 -13.61
C GLN A 132 -4.61 -7.39 -13.23
N ARG A 133 -5.52 -7.00 -14.12
CA ARG A 133 -6.52 -5.95 -13.87
C ARG A 133 -7.89 -6.58 -13.79
N GLU A 134 -8.68 -6.18 -12.79
CA GLU A 134 -10.05 -6.64 -12.59
C GLU A 134 -10.90 -5.47 -12.08
N GLY A 135 -11.70 -4.87 -12.97
CA GLY A 135 -12.55 -3.72 -12.62
C GLY A 135 -11.75 -2.50 -12.12
N TYR A 136 -11.65 -2.39 -10.79
CA TYR A 136 -10.96 -1.34 -10.03
C TYR A 136 -9.69 -1.85 -9.32
N GLU A 137 -9.38 -3.14 -9.42
CA GLU A 137 -8.26 -3.78 -8.74
C GLU A 137 -7.12 -4.15 -9.67
N ILE A 138 -5.89 -3.87 -9.23
CA ILE A 138 -4.69 -4.41 -9.83
C ILE A 138 -4.06 -5.42 -8.88
N ARG A 139 -3.76 -6.60 -9.40
CA ARG A 139 -3.12 -7.71 -8.68
C ARG A 139 -1.74 -7.95 -9.27
N ILE A 140 -0.76 -8.02 -8.40
CA ILE A 140 0.65 -8.19 -8.75
C ILE A 140 1.15 -9.45 -8.06
N ALA A 141 1.79 -10.34 -8.81
CA ALA A 141 2.42 -11.53 -8.26
C ALA A 141 3.76 -11.77 -8.96
N SER A 142 4.80 -12.12 -8.21
CA SER A 142 6.07 -12.57 -8.78
C SER A 142 6.30 -14.05 -8.50
N VAL A 143 6.77 -14.79 -9.50
CA VAL A 143 7.11 -16.21 -9.35
C VAL A 143 8.56 -16.35 -8.89
N GLU A 144 8.73 -16.62 -7.60
CA GLU A 144 10.04 -17.01 -7.05
C GLU A 144 10.39 -18.44 -7.47
N LYS A 145 11.69 -18.70 -7.59
CA LYS A 145 12.28 -20.00 -7.97
C LYS A 145 12.40 -20.91 -6.77
#